data_AF-A0A0Q9I314-F1
#
_entry.id   AF-A0A0Q9I314-F1
#
_cell.length_a   1.000
_cell.length_b   1.000
_cell.length_c   1.000
_cell.angle_alpha   90.00
_cell.angle_beta   90.00
_cell.angle_gamma   90.00
#
_symmetry.space_group_name_H-M   'P 1'
#
loop_
_entity.id
_entity.type
_entity.pdbx_description
1 polymer ?
#
loop_
_entity_poly.entity_id
_entity_poly.type
_entity_poly.pdbx_seq_one_letter_code
_entity_poly.pdbx_strand_id
1 'polypeptide(L)'
;MIAGAAAGVLISVLRPYLPLDWRPLRIELDIDRPRQTGLFEDLFQYPVIFNAPAVTVGMERHHLSAARAPAPIVTIEDVARDRPGGSPRGLLDVVMEQVRAQVLTGSVSIDRTARPVAP
;
A
#
# COMPACT_ATOMS: atom_id res chain seq x y z
N MET A 1 2.23 9.17 -15.67
CA MET A 1 1.99 7.72 -15.77
C MET A 1 2.38 6.96 -14.49
N ILE A 2 3.53 7.23 -13.88
CA ILE A 2 3.99 6.51 -12.67
C ILE A 2 3.02 6.64 -11.48
N ALA A 3 2.53 7.83 -11.16
CA ALA A 3 1.60 8.02 -10.04
C ALA A 3 0.26 7.28 -10.21
N GLY A 4 -0.28 7.24 -11.42
CA GLY A 4 -1.50 6.46 -11.72
C GLY A 4 -1.28 4.96 -11.58
N ALA A 5 -0.13 4.45 -12.03
CA ALA A 5 0.24 3.06 -11.82
C ALA A 5 0.41 2.74 -10.33
N ALA A 6 1.04 3.63 -9.56
CA ALA A 6 1.19 3.48 -8.10
C ALA A 6 -0.18 3.43 -7.39
N ALA A 7 -1.11 4.31 -7.75
CA ALA A 7 -2.48 4.29 -7.23
C ALA A 7 -3.21 2.98 -7.59
N GLY A 8 -3.08 2.51 -8.84
CA GLY A 8 -3.65 1.23 -9.27
C GLY A 8 -3.08 0.04 -8.51
N VAL A 9 -1.77 0.03 -8.25
CA VAL A 9 -1.11 -1.01 -7.43
C VAL A 9 -1.60 -0.95 -5.99
N LEU A 10 -1.70 0.23 -5.37
CA LEU A 10 -2.26 0.39 -4.02
C LEU A 10 -3.67 -0.17 -3.93
N ILE A 11 -4.54 0.16 -4.89
CA ILE A 11 -5.92 -0.37 -4.94
C ILE A 11 -5.91 -1.90 -5.08
N SER A 12 -5.06 -2.45 -5.94
CA SER A 12 -4.92 -3.90 -6.13
C SER A 12 -4.49 -4.62 -4.84
N VAL A 13 -3.57 -4.03 -4.08
CA VAL A 13 -3.10 -4.56 -2.79
C VAL A 13 -4.20 -4.49 -1.72
N LEU A 14 -5.03 -3.45 -1.74
CA LEU A 14 -6.12 -3.26 -0.78
C LEU A 14 -7.34 -4.13 -1.07
N ARG A 15 -7.61 -4.42 -2.36
CA ARG A 15 -8.80 -5.14 -2.86
C ARG A 15 -9.13 -6.42 -2.07
N PRO A 16 -8.17 -7.31 -1.71
CA PRO A 16 -8.46 -8.55 -1.01
C PRO A 16 -8.94 -8.38 0.43
N TYR A 17 -8.76 -7.19 1.02
CA TYR A 17 -9.09 -6.91 2.43
C TYR A 17 -10.41 -6.15 2.58
N LEU A 18 -11.01 -5.74 1.47
CA LEU A 18 -12.16 -4.84 1.45
C LEU A 18 -13.37 -5.55 0.84
N PRO A 19 -14.60 -5.11 1.17
CA PRO A 19 -15.80 -5.61 0.53
C PRO A 19 -15.71 -5.55 -1.00
N LEU A 20 -16.37 -6.48 -1.70
CA LEU A 20 -16.28 -6.58 -3.16
C LEU A 20 -16.78 -5.31 -3.89
N ASP A 21 -17.76 -4.65 -3.28
CA ASP A 21 -18.38 -3.40 -3.72
C ASP A 21 -17.65 -2.15 -3.24
N TRP A 22 -16.54 -2.32 -2.48
CA TRP A 22 -15.77 -1.20 -1.98
C TRP A 22 -15.19 -0.35 -3.11
N ARG A 23 -15.26 0.96 -2.87
CA ARG A 23 -14.75 2.01 -3.74
C ARG A 23 -13.97 3.05 -2.92
N PRO A 24 -12.81 3.51 -3.40
CA PRO A 24 -12.13 4.67 -2.81
C PRO A 24 -13.05 5.88 -2.76
N LEU A 25 -12.95 6.66 -1.67
CA LEU A 25 -13.60 7.97 -1.58
C LEU A 25 -12.93 8.99 -2.50
N ARG A 26 -11.60 8.89 -2.63
CA ARG A 26 -10.77 9.73 -3.50
C ARG A 26 -9.40 9.10 -3.71
N ILE A 27 -8.74 9.50 -4.78
CA ILE A 27 -7.35 9.19 -5.04
C ILE A 27 -6.59 10.50 -5.10
N GLU A 28 -5.51 10.61 -4.35
CA GLU A 28 -4.63 11.78 -4.38
C GLU A 28 -3.36 11.37 -5.12
N LEU A 29 -2.93 12.18 -6.08
CA LEU A 29 -1.76 11.95 -6.91
C LEU A 29 -0.75 13.07 -6.71
N ASP A 30 0.48 12.67 -6.40
CA ASP A 30 1.65 13.55 -6.38
C ASP A 30 2.19 13.74 -7.80
N ILE A 31 1.38 14.44 -8.60
CA ILE A 31 1.73 14.94 -9.92
C ILE A 31 1.09 16.31 -10.12
N ASP A 32 1.76 17.14 -10.92
CA ASP A 32 1.17 18.38 -11.39
C ASP A 32 -0.16 18.14 -12.09
N ARG A 33 -1.12 19.02 -11.85
CA ARG A 33 -2.45 18.92 -12.47
C ARG A 33 -2.33 18.97 -14.00
N PRO A 34 -2.62 17.88 -14.73
CA PRO A 34 -2.52 17.85 -16.18
C PRO A 34 -3.66 18.65 -16.82
N ARG A 35 -3.49 19.09 -18.07
CA ARG A 35 -4.55 19.78 -18.83
C ARG A 35 -5.78 18.89 -19.07
N GLN A 36 -5.57 17.57 -19.19
CA GLN A 36 -6.61 16.57 -19.42
C GLN A 36 -6.84 15.76 -18.13
N THR A 37 -7.50 16.37 -17.15
CA THR A 37 -7.83 15.72 -15.87
C THR A 37 -8.90 14.62 -16.01
N GLY A 38 -9.84 14.78 -16.94
CA GLY A 38 -10.94 13.84 -17.17
C GLY A 38 -10.48 12.40 -17.42
N LEU A 39 -9.34 12.19 -18.10
CA LEU A 39 -8.79 10.84 -18.34
C LEU A 39 -8.48 10.07 -17.05
N PHE A 40 -8.13 10.77 -15.97
CA PHE A 40 -7.83 10.12 -14.68
C PHE A 40 -9.12 9.78 -13.95
N GLU A 41 -10.10 10.68 -13.95
CA GLU A 41 -11.42 10.40 -13.37
C GLU A 41 -12.15 9.30 -14.14
N ASP A 42 -11.99 9.24 -15.47
CA ASP A 42 -12.50 8.15 -16.32
C ASP A 42 -11.79 6.83 -16.02
N LEU A 43 -10.46 6.84 -15.85
CA LEU A 43 -9.68 5.64 -15.55
C LEU A 43 -10.04 5.05 -14.18
N PHE A 44 -10.16 5.92 -13.18
CA PHE A 44 -10.39 5.48 -11.81
C PHE A 44 -11.87 5.34 -11.47
N GLN A 45 -12.78 6.07 -12.13
CA GLN A 45 -14.20 6.18 -11.77
C GLN A 45 -14.42 6.75 -10.35
N TYR A 46 -13.44 7.49 -9.82
CA TYR A 46 -13.44 8.11 -8.49
C TYR A 46 -12.87 9.54 -8.58
N PRO A 47 -13.17 10.42 -7.60
CA PRO A 47 -12.57 11.75 -7.53
C PRO A 47 -11.03 11.67 -7.44
N VAL A 48 -10.33 12.43 -8.28
CA VAL A 48 -8.86 12.50 -8.30
C VAL A 48 -8.37 13.89 -7.90
N ILE A 49 -7.55 13.96 -6.86
CA ILE A 49 -6.89 15.19 -6.40
C ILE A 49 -5.44 15.19 -6.92
N PHE A 50 -5.04 16.29 -7.54
CA PHE A 50 -3.69 16.49 -8.06
C PHE A 50 -2.90 17.47 -7.19
N ASN A 51 -1.57 17.49 -7.35
CA ASN A 51 -0.63 18.25 -6.51
C ASN A 51 -0.70 17.86 -5.02
N ALA A 52 -0.97 16.59 -4.74
CA ALA A 52 -0.95 16.07 -3.39
C ALA A 52 0.50 15.78 -2.94
N PRO A 53 0.82 15.82 -1.63
CA PRO A 53 2.19 15.59 -1.15
C PRO A 53 2.67 14.13 -1.33
N ALA A 54 1.74 13.20 -1.58
CA ALA A 54 2.03 11.79 -1.83
C ALA A 54 0.85 11.12 -2.54
N VAL A 55 1.10 9.98 -3.19
CA VAL A 55 0.05 9.13 -3.74
C VAL A 55 -0.75 8.49 -2.59
N THR A 56 -2.04 8.81 -2.50
CA THR A 56 -2.90 8.40 -1.36
C THR A 56 -4.24 7.83 -1.85
N VAL A 57 -4.72 6.77 -1.21
CA VAL A 57 -6.06 6.20 -1.43
C VAL A 57 -6.92 6.51 -0.20
N GLY A 58 -7.90 7.38 -0.36
CA GLY A 58 -8.84 7.74 0.71
C GLY A 58 -9.95 6.70 0.83
N MET A 59 -10.25 6.27 2.05
CA MET A 59 -11.34 5.33 2.34
C MET A 59 -12.06 5.70 3.63
N GLU A 60 -13.27 5.20 3.81
CA GLU A 60 -13.96 5.36 5.08
C GLU A 60 -13.27 4.59 6.20
N ARG A 61 -13.22 5.19 7.39
CA ARG A 61 -12.52 4.63 8.55
C ARG A 61 -13.01 3.23 8.92
N HIS A 62 -14.29 2.93 8.70
CA HIS A 62 -14.87 1.65 9.08
C HIS A 62 -14.26 0.47 8.29
N HIS A 63 -13.70 0.73 7.10
CA HIS A 63 -12.96 -0.27 6.33
C HIS A 63 -11.59 -0.62 6.93
N LEU A 64 -10.99 0.27 7.71
CA LEU A 64 -9.72 0.00 8.41
C LEU A 64 -9.92 -0.92 9.62
N SER A 65 -11.14 -0.98 10.16
CA SER A 65 -11.53 -1.86 11.26
C SER A 65 -12.19 -3.16 10.79
N ALA A 66 -12.39 -3.34 9.49
CA ALA A 66 -13.03 -4.54 8.97
C ALA A 66 -12.10 -5.74 9.14
N ALA A 67 -12.59 -6.79 9.81
CA ALA A 67 -11.89 -8.07 9.83
C ALA A 67 -11.87 -8.64 8.41
N ARG A 68 -10.70 -9.10 7.95
CA ARG A 68 -10.56 -9.79 6.66
C ARG A 68 -11.55 -10.95 6.64
N ALA A 69 -12.40 -11.02 5.61
CA ALA A 69 -13.19 -12.22 5.37
C ALA A 69 -12.24 -13.40 5.17
N PRO A 70 -12.43 -14.54 5.87
CA PRO A 70 -11.50 -15.66 5.78
C PRO A 70 -11.38 -16.11 4.33
N ALA A 71 -10.16 -16.05 3.79
CA ALA A 71 -9.89 -16.59 2.47
C ALA A 71 -9.93 -18.13 2.56
N PRO A 72 -10.56 -18.83 1.59
CA PRO A 72 -10.67 -20.28 1.63
C PRO A 72 -9.31 -21.00 1.50
N ILE A 73 -8.28 -20.30 1.02
CA ILE A 73 -6.91 -20.81 0.87
C ILE A 73 -5.94 -19.70 1.31
N VAL A 74 -5.01 -20.04 2.20
CA VAL A 74 -3.90 -19.17 2.60
C VAL A 74 -2.75 -19.35 1.62
N THR A 75 -2.31 -18.28 0.95
CA THR A 75 -1.14 -18.34 0.04
C THR A 75 0.17 -18.03 0.77
N ILE A 76 1.32 -18.33 0.16
CA ILE A 76 2.64 -17.96 0.71
C ILE A 76 2.74 -16.43 0.86
N GLU A 77 2.15 -15.67 -0.07
CA GLU A 77 2.09 -14.22 0.02
C GLU A 77 1.21 -13.74 1.18
N ASP A 78 0.16 -14.48 1.53
CA ASP A 78 -0.63 -14.18 2.73
C ASP A 78 0.20 -14.39 4.00
N VAL A 79 0.96 -15.50 4.10
CA VAL A 79 1.88 -15.74 5.22
C VAL A 79 3.01 -14.71 5.28
N ALA A 80 3.53 -14.30 4.12
CA ALA A 80 4.56 -13.27 4.03
C ALA A 80 4.05 -11.90 4.48
N ARG A 81 2.77 -11.58 4.22
CA ARG A 81 2.12 -10.34 4.67
C ARG A 81 1.64 -10.39 6.12
N ASP A 82 1.34 -11.58 6.64
CA ASP A 82 0.94 -11.74 8.04
C ASP A 82 2.10 -11.33 8.96
N ARG A 83 1.97 -10.12 9.51
CA ARG A 83 2.94 -9.53 10.42
C ARG A 83 2.49 -9.78 11.85
N PRO A 84 3.16 -10.68 12.60
CA PRO A 84 2.95 -10.75 14.03
C PRO A 84 3.40 -9.41 14.66
N GLY A 85 2.48 -8.71 15.33
CA GLY A 85 2.81 -7.51 16.12
C GLY A 85 2.47 -6.15 15.51
N GLY A 86 1.97 -6.08 14.27
CA GLY A 86 1.53 -4.82 13.65
C GLY A 86 2.67 -3.93 13.15
N SER A 87 2.45 -2.60 13.13
CA SER A 87 3.48 -1.66 12.65
C SER A 87 4.69 -1.60 13.61
N PRO A 88 5.93 -1.61 13.10
CA PRO A 88 7.14 -1.38 13.89
C PRO A 88 7.01 -0.13 14.78
N ARG A 89 7.40 -0.22 16.05
CA ARG A 89 7.28 0.89 17.01
C ARG A 89 8.64 1.48 17.40
N GLY A 90 9.73 0.81 17.06
CA GLY A 90 11.09 1.28 17.28
C GLY A 90 12.06 0.78 16.23
N LEU A 91 13.29 1.29 16.30
CA LEU A 91 14.34 0.97 15.33
C LEU A 91 14.65 -0.53 15.24
N LEU A 92 14.64 -1.23 16.38
CA LEU A 92 14.85 -2.67 16.41
C LEU A 92 13.76 -3.41 15.63
N ASP A 93 12.50 -3.04 15.80
CA ASP A 93 11.37 -3.62 15.07
C ASP A 93 11.51 -3.36 13.56
N VAL A 94 11.97 -2.16 13.18
CA VAL A 94 12.22 -1.80 11.77
C VAL A 94 13.32 -2.68 11.16
N VAL A 95 14.43 -2.86 11.88
CA VAL A 95 15.55 -3.70 11.42
C VAL A 95 15.11 -5.17 11.31
N MET A 96 14.37 -5.68 12.31
CA MET A 96 13.83 -7.05 12.29
C MET A 96 12.88 -7.27 11.12
N GLU A 97 11.97 -6.33 10.87
CA GLU A 97 11.06 -6.40 9.72
C GLU A 97 11.81 -6.33 8.38
N GLN A 98 12.90 -5.57 8.31
CA GLN A 98 13.70 -5.51 7.11
C GLN A 98 14.46 -6.80 6.84
N VAL A 99 15.04 -7.43 7.88
CA VAL A 99 15.67 -8.76 7.77
C VAL A 99 14.64 -9.79 7.31
N ARG A 100 13.45 -9.81 7.93
CA ARG A 100 12.35 -10.71 7.55
C ARG A 100 11.96 -10.54 6.08
N ALA A 101 11.78 -9.30 5.62
CA ALA A 101 11.43 -9.02 4.23
C ALA A 101 12.50 -9.49 3.24
N GLN A 102 13.78 -9.35 3.59
CA GLN A 102 14.90 -9.84 2.76
C GLN A 102 14.96 -11.36 2.67
N VAL A 103 14.70 -12.05 3.78
CA VAL A 103 14.63 -13.53 3.81
C VAL A 103 13.47 -14.03 2.96
N LEU A 104 12.28 -13.42 3.09
CA LEU A 104 11.09 -13.78 2.30
C LEU A 104 11.29 -13.57 0.79
N THR A 105 12.08 -12.57 0.40
CA THR A 105 12.38 -12.26 -1.01
C THR A 105 13.64 -12.96 -1.53
N GLY A 106 14.28 -13.82 -0.73
CA GLY A 106 15.50 -14.54 -1.08
C GLY A 106 16.71 -13.64 -1.36
N SER A 107 16.66 -12.38 -0.92
CA SER A 107 17.60 -11.32 -1.31
C SER A 107 18.25 -10.69 -0.07
N VAL A 108 19.09 -11.46 0.63
CA VAL A 108 19.74 -11.06 1.90
C VAL A 108 20.93 -10.12 1.64
N SER A 109 20.96 -8.96 2.31
CA SER A 109 22.05 -7.97 2.23
C SER A 109 22.14 -7.14 3.53
N ILE A 110 23.33 -7.15 4.14
CA ILE A 110 23.63 -6.42 5.38
C ILE A 110 23.63 -4.89 5.15
N ASP A 111 24.13 -4.42 4.00
CA ASP A 111 24.12 -2.98 3.69
C ASP A 111 22.70 -2.41 3.60
N ARG A 112 21.74 -3.21 3.14
CA ARG A 112 20.34 -2.79 3.08
C ARG A 112 19.78 -2.62 4.49
N THR A 113 20.06 -3.53 5.43
CA THR A 113 19.54 -3.44 6.81
C THR A 113 20.15 -2.30 7.61
N ALA A 114 21.31 -1.78 7.23
CA ALA A 114 21.94 -0.61 7.88
C ALA A 114 21.28 0.73 7.51
N ARG A 115 20.58 0.80 6.37
CA ARG A 115 20.05 2.05 5.81
C ARG A 115 19.00 2.80 6.66
N PRO A 116 18.12 2.16 7.46
CA PRO A 116 17.21 2.85 8.37
C PRO A 116 17.88 3.37 9.65
N VAL A 117 19.12 2.95 9.93
CA VAL A 117 19.89 3.29 11.13
C VAL A 117 20.86 4.45 10.86
N ALA A 118 21.05 4.83 9.58
CA ALA A 118 21.89 5.94 9.20
C ALA A 118 21.20 7.28 9.52
N PRO A 119 21.89 8.24 10.17
CA PRO A 119 21.34 9.54 10.57
C PRO A 119 20.98 10.42 9.37
#